data_AF-A0A967LRI6-F1
#
_entry.id   AF-A0A967LRI6-F1
#
_cell.length_a   1.000
_cell.length_b   1.000
_cell.length_c   1.000
_cell.angle_alpha   90.00
_cell.angle_beta   90.00
_cell.angle_gamma   90.00
#
_symmetry.space_group_name_H-M   'P 1'
#
loop_
_entity.id
_entity.type
_entity.pdbx_description
1 polymer ?
#
loop_
_entity_poly.entity_id
_entity_poly.type
_entity_poly.pdbx_seq_one_letter_code
_entity_poly.pdbx_strand_id
1 'polypeptide(L)'
;MLARFDDGAAALVASAAGPGRVLALAAPLDGLWSDLVLQPGFVPLVHRLVRYASAREPGPAWRSVGELLELESLVAVRDGDEGPAGDPGRGGSPVLLTPGDEALAVAPGQAHRLREAGFYEYRDPRSGGEPRIVAVNMDRSESEPALMDPEEVRGAIAGPEAPAAAASFAPQDQERRQALWWYFLVAAFLVMSAETMLSNRLSTKPLPPAAEGEPT
;
A
#
# COMPACT_ATOMS: atom_id res chain seq x y z
N MET A 1 -1.49 11.45 -35.12
CA MET A 1 -0.54 10.43 -35.62
C MET A 1 0.51 10.20 -34.54
N LEU A 2 0.79 8.94 -34.19
CA LEU A 2 1.67 8.60 -33.05
C LEU A 2 2.99 7.93 -33.50
N ALA A 3 3.00 7.22 -34.62
CA ALA A 3 4.20 6.60 -35.18
C ALA A 3 4.14 6.54 -36.70
N ARG A 4 5.31 6.47 -37.33
CA ARG A 4 5.48 6.31 -38.78
C ARG A 4 6.47 5.20 -39.10
N PHE A 5 6.33 4.58 -40.25
CA PHE A 5 7.36 3.72 -40.84
C PHE A 5 8.45 4.57 -41.52
N ASP A 6 9.61 3.98 -41.76
CA ASP A 6 10.76 4.67 -42.38
C ASP A 6 10.43 5.21 -43.79
N ASP A 7 9.47 4.59 -44.47
CA ASP A 7 9.08 4.90 -45.85
C ASP A 7 8.22 6.16 -46.00
N GLY A 8 7.53 6.61 -44.96
CA GLY A 8 6.47 7.61 -45.17
C GLY A 8 5.16 7.31 -44.46
N ALA A 9 4.82 6.03 -44.34
CA ALA A 9 3.48 5.61 -44.02
C ALA A 9 3.18 5.77 -42.52
N ALA A 10 1.92 6.03 -42.20
CA ALA A 10 1.48 6.07 -40.81
C ALA A 10 1.47 4.65 -40.25
N ALA A 11 2.24 4.41 -39.19
CA ALA A 11 2.29 3.12 -38.52
C ALA A 11 1.23 3.02 -37.42
N LEU A 12 1.00 4.11 -36.68
CA LEU A 12 -0.01 4.18 -35.62
C LEU A 12 -0.72 5.53 -35.66
N VAL A 13 -2.05 5.47 -35.76
CA VAL A 13 -2.94 6.63 -35.72
C VAL A 13 -3.88 6.49 -34.53
N ALA A 14 -4.05 7.57 -33.79
CA ALA A 14 -5.04 7.67 -32.72
C ALA A 14 -6.02 8.79 -33.05
N SER A 15 -7.31 8.54 -32.80
CA SER A 15 -8.37 9.55 -32.86
C SER A 15 -9.23 9.46 -31.60
N ALA A 16 -9.70 10.60 -31.11
CA ALA A 16 -10.77 10.62 -30.11
C ALA A 16 -12.08 10.17 -30.76
N ALA A 17 -12.87 9.37 -30.04
CA ALA A 17 -14.21 8.95 -30.44
C ALA A 17 -15.10 8.88 -29.18
N GLY A 18 -15.94 9.90 -28.99
CA GLY A 18 -16.73 10.05 -27.76
C GLY A 18 -15.84 10.09 -26.50
N PRO A 19 -16.13 9.32 -25.45
CA PRO A 19 -15.33 9.27 -24.22
C PRO A 19 -14.05 8.42 -24.34
N GLY A 20 -13.82 7.76 -25.48
CA GLY A 20 -12.69 6.84 -25.69
C GLY A 20 -11.72 7.30 -26.80
N ARG A 21 -10.71 6.47 -27.07
CA ARG A 21 -9.78 6.65 -28.20
C ARG A 21 -9.77 5.42 -29.08
N VAL A 22 -9.85 5.63 -30.40
CA VAL A 22 -9.68 4.59 -31.41
C VAL A 22 -8.23 4.62 -31.88
N LEU A 23 -7.61 3.44 -31.92
CA LEU A 23 -6.26 3.22 -32.40
C LEU A 23 -6.30 2.38 -33.67
N ALA A 24 -5.67 2.88 -34.73
CA ALA A 24 -5.43 2.13 -35.96
C ALA A 24 -3.93 1.85 -36.07
N LEU A 25 -3.56 0.58 -35.95
CA LEU A 25 -2.20 0.08 -36.12
C LEU A 25 -2.11 -0.55 -37.52
N ALA A 26 -1.21 -0.04 -38.36
CA ALA A 26 -0.97 -0.52 -39.71
C ALA A 26 0.10 -1.63 -39.74
N ALA A 27 0.12 -2.47 -38.71
CA ALA A 27 1.05 -3.59 -38.57
C ALA A 27 0.28 -4.83 -38.06
N PRO A 28 0.53 -6.02 -38.62
CA PRO A 28 -0.06 -7.25 -38.12
C PRO A 28 0.48 -7.57 -36.72
N LEU A 29 -0.41 -8.08 -35.86
CA LEU A 29 -0.12 -8.51 -34.49
C LEU A 29 0.09 -10.03 -34.43
N ASP A 30 0.76 -10.57 -35.45
CA ASP A 30 1.10 -11.99 -35.57
C ASP A 30 2.57 -12.18 -35.87
N GLY A 31 3.10 -13.37 -35.59
CA GLY A 31 4.47 -13.75 -35.94
C GLY A 31 4.65 -14.24 -37.38
N LEU A 32 3.61 -14.12 -38.23
CA LEU A 32 3.67 -14.58 -39.62
C LEU A 32 4.18 -13.46 -40.54
N TRP A 33 3.81 -12.21 -40.24
CA TRP A 33 4.15 -11.03 -41.02
C TRP A 33 4.91 -9.96 -40.23
N SER A 34 5.11 -10.16 -38.92
CA SER A 34 5.77 -9.19 -38.03
C SER A 34 6.56 -9.85 -36.89
N ASP A 35 7.82 -9.46 -36.71
CA ASP A 35 8.63 -9.87 -35.54
C ASP A 35 8.26 -9.09 -34.27
N LEU A 36 7.32 -8.14 -34.34
CA LEU A 36 6.91 -7.30 -33.22
C LEU A 36 6.48 -8.14 -32.01
N VAL A 37 5.81 -9.27 -32.24
CA VAL A 37 5.31 -10.17 -31.18
C VAL A 37 6.44 -10.87 -30.42
N LEU A 38 7.62 -11.02 -31.04
CA LEU A 38 8.80 -11.65 -30.46
C LEU A 38 9.65 -10.66 -29.65
N GLN A 39 9.40 -9.35 -29.79
CA GLN A 39 10.16 -8.33 -29.08
C GLN A 39 9.75 -8.28 -27.60
N PRO A 40 10.71 -8.17 -26.65
CA PRO A 40 10.40 -8.03 -25.22
C PRO A 40 9.47 -6.85 -24.89
N GLY A 41 9.45 -5.82 -25.74
CA GLY A 41 8.59 -4.64 -25.60
C GLY A 41 7.13 -4.84 -26.04
N PHE A 42 6.77 -5.96 -26.65
CA PHE A 42 5.43 -6.21 -27.19
C PHE A 42 4.32 -6.12 -26.13
N VAL A 43 4.46 -6.87 -25.04
CA VAL A 43 3.43 -6.92 -23.99
C VAL A 43 3.25 -5.55 -23.31
N PRO A 44 4.32 -4.85 -22.88
CA PRO A 44 4.19 -3.48 -22.39
C PRO A 44 3.57 -2.51 -23.40
N LEU A 45 3.87 -2.64 -24.70
CA LEU A 45 3.30 -1.81 -25.75
C LEU A 45 1.79 -2.05 -25.89
N VAL A 46 1.35 -3.30 -26.00
CA VAL A 46 -0.08 -3.65 -26.09
C VAL A 46 -0.83 -3.15 -24.85
N HIS A 47 -0.28 -3.36 -23.65
CA HIS A 47 -0.87 -2.85 -22.41
C HIS A 47 -1.01 -1.32 -22.43
N ARG A 48 0.01 -0.59 -22.91
CA ARG A 48 -0.05 0.87 -23.08
C ARG A 48 -1.07 1.27 -24.12
N LEU A 49 -1.18 0.57 -25.25
CA LEU A 49 -2.17 0.86 -26.30
C LEU A 49 -3.59 0.67 -25.78
N VAL A 50 -3.87 -0.42 -25.06
CA VAL A 50 -5.18 -0.67 -24.44
C VAL A 50 -5.51 0.39 -23.41
N ARG A 51 -4.56 0.72 -22.52
CA ARG A 51 -4.75 1.78 -21.51
C ARG A 51 -4.92 3.16 -22.14
N TYR A 52 -4.23 3.43 -23.24
CA TYR A 52 -4.39 4.67 -23.99
C TYR A 52 -5.73 4.73 -24.71
N ALA A 53 -6.19 3.61 -25.30
CA ALA A 53 -7.48 3.49 -25.98
C ALA A 53 -8.66 3.68 -25.03
N SER A 54 -8.55 3.16 -23.80
CA SER A 54 -9.62 3.27 -22.81
C SER A 54 -9.91 4.71 -22.42
N ALA A 55 -8.96 5.64 -22.63
CA ALA A 55 -9.02 7.05 -22.22
C ALA A 55 -9.41 7.27 -20.75
N ARG A 56 -9.43 6.19 -19.95
CA ARG A 56 -9.64 6.23 -18.52
C ARG A 56 -8.29 6.58 -17.92
N GLU A 57 -8.19 7.76 -17.35
CA GLU A 57 -7.34 7.90 -16.19
C GLU A 57 -8.04 7.10 -15.08
N PRO A 58 -7.50 5.95 -14.64
CA PRO A 58 -7.91 5.45 -13.35
C PRO A 58 -7.49 6.55 -12.39
N GLY A 59 -8.47 7.33 -11.93
CA GLY A 59 -8.27 8.22 -10.80
C GLY A 59 -7.60 7.39 -9.69
N PRO A 60 -6.70 8.00 -8.89
CA PRO A 60 -6.00 7.27 -7.86
C PRO A 60 -7.02 6.46 -7.04
N ALA A 61 -6.69 5.19 -6.77
CA ALA A 61 -7.57 4.26 -6.05
C ALA A 61 -7.81 4.71 -4.59
N TRP A 62 -7.16 5.79 -4.18
CA TRP A 62 -7.30 6.46 -2.90
C TRP A 62 -7.39 7.98 -3.11
N ARG A 63 -8.03 8.64 -2.17
CA ARG A 63 -8.14 10.11 -2.05
C ARG A 63 -7.47 10.56 -0.75
N SER A 64 -7.25 11.86 -0.59
CA SER A 64 -6.74 12.41 0.67
C SER A 64 -7.83 13.10 1.48
N VAL A 65 -7.66 13.13 2.81
CA VAL A 65 -8.51 13.95 3.70
C VAL A 65 -8.44 15.42 3.24
N GLY A 66 -9.59 16.10 3.21
CA GLY A 66 -9.74 17.48 2.74
C GLY A 66 -10.13 17.61 1.27
N GLU A 67 -9.97 16.56 0.46
CA GLU A 67 -10.33 16.55 -0.95
C GLU A 67 -11.86 16.54 -1.15
N LEU A 68 -12.34 17.13 -2.25
CA LEU A 68 -13.75 17.05 -2.66
C LEU A 68 -13.97 15.84 -3.57
N LEU A 69 -14.84 14.94 -3.14
CA LEU A 69 -15.30 13.78 -3.89
C LEU A 69 -16.56 14.13 -4.69
N GLU A 70 -16.44 14.17 -6.01
CA GLU A 70 -17.60 14.26 -6.91
C GLU A 70 -18.23 12.87 -7.08
N LEU A 71 -19.47 12.70 -6.63
CA LEU A 71 -20.14 11.39 -6.65
C LEU A 71 -20.40 10.86 -8.06
N GLU A 72 -20.55 11.74 -9.05
CA GLU A 72 -20.72 11.35 -10.45
C GLU A 72 -19.47 10.64 -11.00
N SER A 73 -18.29 11.03 -10.53
CA SER A 73 -17.04 10.35 -10.90
C SER A 73 -17.01 8.90 -10.43
N LEU A 74 -17.65 8.60 -9.28
CA LEU A 74 -17.76 7.22 -8.80
C LEU A 74 -18.69 6.40 -9.68
N VAL A 75 -19.75 7.02 -10.23
CA VAL A 75 -20.72 6.38 -11.12
C VAL A 75 -20.07 6.04 -12.46
N ALA A 76 -19.40 7.02 -13.08
CA ALA A 76 -18.78 6.91 -14.40
C ALA A 76 -17.63 5.88 -14.47
N VAL A 77 -16.94 5.59 -13.36
CA VAL A 77 -15.80 4.65 -13.34
C VAL A 77 -16.21 3.21 -13.72
N ARG A 78 -17.48 2.83 -13.53
CA ARG A 78 -17.98 1.46 -13.79
C ARG A 78 -18.85 1.34 -15.05
N ASP A 79 -19.28 2.44 -15.69
CA ASP A 79 -20.17 2.44 -16.88
C ASP A 79 -19.50 1.93 -18.19
N GLY A 80 -18.44 1.12 -18.08
CA GLY A 80 -17.95 0.28 -19.20
C GLY A 80 -18.60 -1.11 -19.20
N ASP A 81 -19.35 -1.42 -18.15
CA ASP A 81 -20.25 -2.56 -18.03
C ASP A 81 -21.62 -1.90 -17.91
N GLU A 82 -22.47 -2.02 -18.94
CA GLU A 82 -23.85 -1.50 -18.91
C GLU A 82 -24.64 -2.27 -17.84
N GLY A 83 -24.45 -1.89 -16.58
CA GLY A 83 -25.36 -2.25 -15.51
C GLY A 83 -26.75 -1.68 -15.82
N PRO A 84 -27.83 -2.37 -15.43
CA PRO A 84 -29.18 -1.91 -15.73
C PRO A 84 -29.34 -0.47 -15.20
N ALA A 85 -29.70 0.45 -16.11
CA ALA A 85 -30.08 1.80 -15.76
C ALA A 85 -31.09 1.70 -14.61
N GLY A 86 -30.72 2.27 -13.46
CA GLY A 86 -31.45 2.06 -12.22
C GLY A 86 -32.94 2.35 -12.39
N ASP A 87 -33.79 1.52 -11.78
CA ASP A 87 -35.25 1.68 -11.85
C ASP A 87 -35.65 3.01 -11.17
N PRO A 88 -36.12 4.03 -11.93
CA PRO A 88 -36.53 5.30 -11.35
C PRO A 88 -37.78 5.16 -10.45
N GLY A 89 -38.49 4.03 -10.51
CA GLY A 89 -39.60 3.69 -9.60
C GLY A 89 -39.15 3.19 -8.23
N ARG A 90 -37.86 2.84 -8.07
CA ARG A 90 -37.30 2.43 -6.78
C ARG A 90 -36.99 3.68 -5.95
N GLY A 91 -37.93 4.03 -5.06
CA GLY A 91 -37.77 5.14 -4.13
C GLY A 91 -36.49 5.02 -3.30
N GLY A 92 -35.75 6.12 -3.18
CA GLY A 92 -34.53 6.19 -2.38
C GLY A 92 -33.61 7.31 -2.81
N SER A 93 -33.02 8.00 -1.84
CA SER A 93 -31.91 8.92 -2.06
C SER A 93 -30.59 8.16 -1.94
N PRO A 94 -29.58 8.46 -2.77
CA PRO A 94 -28.27 7.88 -2.59
C PRO A 94 -27.68 8.31 -1.25
N VAL A 95 -26.89 7.41 -0.66
CA VAL A 95 -26.28 7.59 0.65
C VAL A 95 -24.77 7.35 0.54
N LEU A 96 -24.00 8.19 1.22
CA LEU A 96 -22.58 8.00 1.44
C LEU A 96 -22.37 7.59 2.91
N LEU A 97 -21.86 6.39 3.14
CA LEU A 97 -21.42 5.94 4.46
C LEU A 97 -20.00 6.43 4.70
N THR A 98 -19.79 7.08 5.83
CA THR A 98 -18.47 7.51 6.30
C THR A 98 -17.74 6.37 7.02
N PRO A 99 -16.41 6.47 7.21
CA PRO A 99 -15.66 5.50 8.02
C PRO A 99 -16.17 5.37 9.46
N GLY A 100 -16.79 6.41 10.01
CA GLY A 100 -17.45 6.40 11.33
C GLY A 100 -18.87 5.83 11.35
N ASP A 101 -19.31 5.11 10.32
CA ASP A 101 -20.67 4.56 10.16
C ASP A 101 -21.80 5.62 10.10
N GLU A 102 -21.47 6.89 9.87
CA GLU A 102 -22.48 7.93 9.63
C GLU A 102 -23.00 7.84 8.18
N ALA A 103 -24.32 7.81 8.03
CA ALA A 103 -25.00 7.80 6.74
C ALA A 103 -25.40 9.21 6.31
N LEU A 104 -24.74 9.72 5.27
CA LEU A 104 -25.00 11.05 4.71
C LEU A 104 -25.85 10.93 3.46
N ALA A 105 -27.02 11.58 3.45
CA ALA A 105 -27.82 11.71 2.24
C ALA A 105 -27.10 12.61 1.24
N VAL A 106 -26.95 12.13 0.01
CA VAL A 106 -26.18 12.81 -1.03
C VAL A 106 -27.02 12.95 -2.29
N ALA A 107 -26.93 14.11 -2.95
CA ALA A 107 -27.55 14.33 -4.24
C ALA A 107 -26.56 14.04 -5.38
N PRO A 108 -27.03 13.54 -6.54
CA PRO A 108 -26.22 13.50 -7.76
C PRO A 108 -25.68 14.90 -8.09
N GLY A 109 -24.42 14.98 -8.51
CA GLY A 109 -23.75 16.25 -8.84
C GLY A 109 -23.24 17.06 -7.63
N GLN A 110 -23.50 16.61 -6.41
CA GLN A 110 -22.94 17.26 -5.22
C GLN A 110 -21.55 16.71 -4.90
N ALA A 111 -20.58 17.61 -4.75
CA ALA A 111 -19.26 17.26 -4.24
C ALA A 111 -19.30 17.16 -2.70
N HIS A 112 -18.73 16.09 -2.16
CA HIS A 112 -18.62 15.85 -0.73
C HIS A 112 -17.18 16.01 -0.25
N ARG A 113 -16.92 16.85 0.76
CA ARG A 113 -15.57 16.98 1.33
C ARG A 113 -15.27 15.78 2.23
N LEU A 114 -14.19 15.07 1.93
CA LEU A 114 -13.70 13.95 2.73
C LEU A 114 -13.06 14.48 4.01
N ARG A 115 -13.57 14.08 5.17
CA ARG A 115 -13.15 14.62 6.48
C ARG A 115 -12.37 13.63 7.33
N GLU A 116 -12.53 12.35 7.05
CA GLU A 116 -11.98 11.27 7.85
C GLU A 116 -11.16 10.36 6.96
N ALA A 117 -10.08 9.81 7.51
CA ALA A 117 -9.35 8.74 6.84
C ALA A 117 -10.11 7.42 7.04
N GLY A 118 -10.18 6.58 6.01
CA GLY A 118 -10.85 5.30 6.03
C GLY A 118 -11.57 4.98 4.72
N PHE A 119 -12.55 4.07 4.79
CA PHE A 119 -13.32 3.65 3.64
C PHE A 119 -14.69 4.33 3.64
N TYR A 120 -14.99 5.06 2.57
CA TYR A 120 -16.32 5.59 2.31
C TYR A 120 -17.06 4.65 1.37
N GLU A 121 -18.33 4.37 1.65
CA GLU A 121 -19.19 3.56 0.77
C GLU A 121 -20.31 4.39 0.17
N TYR A 122 -20.36 4.47 -1.15
CA TYR A 122 -21.48 5.05 -1.87
C TYR A 122 -22.49 3.98 -2.24
N ARG A 123 -23.74 4.16 -1.81
CA ARG A 123 -24.88 3.28 -2.08
C ARG A 123 -25.96 4.06 -2.81
N ASP A 124 -26.22 3.68 -4.06
CA ASP A 124 -27.38 4.17 -4.80
C ASP A 124 -28.44 3.07 -4.89
N PRO A 125 -29.55 3.20 -4.14
CA PRO A 125 -30.62 2.20 -4.14
C PRO A 125 -31.26 2.03 -5.52
N ARG A 126 -31.21 3.04 -6.39
CA ARG A 126 -31.77 2.98 -7.76
C ARG A 126 -30.94 2.08 -8.65
N SER A 127 -29.62 2.14 -8.51
CA SER A 127 -28.68 1.37 -9.34
C SER A 127 -28.68 -0.14 -9.04
N GLY A 128 -29.18 -0.56 -7.87
CA GLY A 128 -29.27 -1.98 -7.47
C GLY A 128 -27.94 -2.75 -7.42
N GLY A 129 -26.81 -2.07 -7.66
CA GLY A 129 -25.48 -2.66 -7.73
C GLY A 129 -24.77 -2.72 -6.38
N GLU A 130 -23.57 -3.29 -6.38
CA GLU A 130 -22.69 -3.31 -5.22
C GLU A 130 -22.31 -1.89 -4.75
N PRO A 131 -22.10 -1.69 -3.44
CA PRO A 131 -21.60 -0.42 -2.92
C PRO A 131 -20.25 -0.07 -3.57
N ARG A 132 -20.08 1.22 -3.90
CA ARG A 132 -18.81 1.74 -4.43
C ARG A 132 -17.94 2.20 -3.29
N ILE A 133 -16.74 1.67 -3.17
CA ILE A 133 -15.82 1.96 -2.06
C ILE A 133 -14.75 2.97 -2.50
N VAL A 134 -14.51 3.97 -1.68
CA VAL A 134 -13.42 4.95 -1.85
C VAL A 134 -12.53 4.90 -0.61
N ALA A 135 -11.24 4.59 -0.80
CA ALA A 135 -10.26 4.70 0.26
C ALA A 135 -9.82 6.17 0.40
N VAL A 136 -9.77 6.67 1.62
CA VAL A 136 -9.31 8.02 1.96
C VAL A 136 -8.17 7.90 2.96
N ASN A 137 -7.01 8.45 2.59
CA ASN A 137 -5.80 8.44 3.42
C ASN A 137 -5.52 9.85 3.95
N MET A 138 -4.75 9.95 5.03
CA MET A 138 -4.16 11.24 5.42
C MET A 138 -3.11 11.67 4.39
N ASP A 139 -2.90 12.98 4.24
CA ASP A 139 -1.86 13.47 3.35
C ASP A 139 -0.50 12.99 3.86
N ARG A 140 0.33 12.45 2.95
CA ARG A 140 1.64 11.93 3.30
C ARG A 140 2.57 13.03 3.82
N SER A 141 2.37 14.27 3.38
CA SER A 141 3.16 15.41 3.87
C SER A 141 2.99 15.67 5.37
N GLU A 142 1.87 15.25 5.98
CA GLU A 142 1.67 15.36 7.42
C GLU A 142 2.50 14.33 8.22
N SER A 143 2.92 13.24 7.56
CA SER A 143 3.72 12.17 8.15
C SER A 143 5.18 12.19 7.71
N GLU A 144 5.68 13.32 7.21
CA GLU A 144 7.10 13.47 6.86
C GLU A 144 7.89 13.91 8.10
N PRO A 145 8.71 13.04 8.71
CA PRO A 145 9.57 13.43 9.82
C PRO A 145 10.73 14.25 9.28
N ALA A 146 10.53 15.55 9.13
CA ALA A 146 11.66 16.47 8.97
C ALA A 146 12.54 16.40 10.22
N LEU A 147 13.86 16.51 10.02
CA LEU A 147 14.80 16.64 11.13
C LEU A 147 14.49 17.93 11.90
N MET A 148 14.08 17.77 13.15
CA MET A 148 13.77 18.87 14.05
C MET A 148 14.97 19.14 14.97
N ASP A 149 15.25 20.41 15.27
CA ASP A 149 16.34 20.76 16.19
C ASP A 149 15.98 20.26 17.61
N PRO A 150 16.85 19.46 18.26
CA PRO A 150 16.59 18.98 19.62
C PRO A 150 16.34 20.10 20.64
N GLU A 151 16.89 21.31 20.45
CA GLU A 151 16.63 22.44 21.35
C GLU A 151 15.22 23.03 21.16
N GLU A 152 14.69 23.01 19.94
CA GLU A 152 13.31 23.43 19.64
C GLU A 152 12.28 22.48 20.29
N VAL A 153 12.55 21.17 20.21
CA VAL A 153 11.71 20.15 20.86
C VAL A 153 11.73 20.31 22.39
N ARG A 154 12.91 20.60 22.98
CA ARG A 154 13.02 20.86 24.43
C ARG A 154 12.23 22.09 24.85
N GLY A 155 12.31 23.17 24.08
CA GLY A 155 11.55 24.39 24.33
C GLY A 155 10.03 24.20 24.24
N ALA A 156 9.56 23.38 23.29
CA ALA A 156 8.13 23.10 23.13
C ALA A 156 7.53 22.23 24.24
N ILE A 157 8.32 21.30 24.80
CA ILE A 157 7.90 20.41 25.90
C ILE A 157 7.98 21.13 27.25
N ALA A 158 8.94 22.04 27.41
CA ALA A 158 9.09 22.87 28.60
C ALA A 158 8.10 24.06 28.53
N GLY A 159 6.81 23.79 28.76
CA GLY A 159 5.82 24.84 29.02
C GLY A 159 6.26 25.79 30.15
N PRO A 160 5.67 26.99 30.27
CA PRO A 160 6.14 28.01 31.21
C PRO A 160 6.08 27.50 32.66
N GLU A 161 7.27 27.30 33.22
CA GLU A 161 7.63 27.02 34.62
C GLU A 161 6.64 26.18 35.44
N ALA A 162 6.66 24.86 35.23
CA ALA A 162 6.40 23.95 36.34
C ALA A 162 7.64 23.92 37.26
N PRO A 163 7.49 24.08 38.60
CA PRO A 163 8.63 24.06 39.51
C PRO A 163 9.37 22.74 39.36
N ALA A 164 10.67 22.82 39.13
CA ALA A 164 11.55 21.68 38.96
C ALA A 164 11.57 20.83 40.25
N ALA A 165 10.62 19.90 40.36
CA ALA A 165 10.89 18.66 41.07
C ALA A 165 12.01 17.99 40.25
N ALA A 166 13.24 18.20 40.70
CA ALA A 166 14.44 17.66 40.09
C ALA A 166 14.43 16.13 40.16
N ALA A 167 13.64 15.49 39.30
CA ALA A 167 14.05 14.26 38.69
C ALA A 167 15.19 14.64 37.75
N SER A 168 16.41 14.73 38.30
CA SER A 168 17.62 14.81 37.51
C SER A 168 17.71 13.52 36.71
N PHE A 169 17.14 13.50 35.51
CA PHE A 169 17.49 12.53 34.49
C PHE A 169 18.87 12.92 33.97
N ALA A 170 19.90 12.83 34.82
CA ALA A 170 21.27 12.97 34.38
C ALA A 170 21.51 11.86 33.34
N PRO A 171 22.07 12.17 32.16
CA PRO A 171 22.37 11.16 31.14
C PRO A 171 23.13 9.95 31.71
N GLN A 172 24.00 10.22 32.69
CA GLN A 172 24.79 9.23 33.43
C GLN A 172 23.95 8.22 34.24
N ASP A 173 22.76 8.59 34.72
CA ASP A 173 21.86 7.69 35.46
C ASP A 173 21.05 6.77 34.52
N GLN A 174 20.77 7.21 33.29
CA GLN A 174 20.20 6.35 32.24
C GLN A 174 21.23 5.36 31.67
N GLU A 175 22.47 5.81 31.45
CA GLU A 175 23.57 4.96 30.98
C GLU A 175 23.88 3.82 31.97
N ARG A 176 23.92 4.11 33.28
CA ARG A 176 24.12 3.07 34.31
C ARG A 176 23.02 2.02 34.35
N ARG A 177 21.76 2.42 34.13
CA ARG A 177 20.61 1.48 34.08
C ARG A 177 20.66 0.59 32.84
N GLN A 178 21.24 1.07 31.74
CA GLN A 178 21.46 0.30 30.51
C GLN A 178 22.67 -0.65 30.58
N ALA A 179 23.46 -0.68 31.65
CA ALA A 179 24.61 -1.58 31.76
C ALA A 179 24.30 -2.94 32.43
N LEU A 180 23.12 -3.08 33.08
CA LEU A 180 22.80 -4.27 33.88
C LEU A 180 22.56 -5.54 33.04
N TRP A 181 22.01 -5.42 31.83
CA TRP A 181 21.78 -6.56 30.95
C TRP A 181 23.10 -7.21 30.48
N TRP A 182 24.19 -6.44 30.39
CA TRP A 182 25.50 -6.96 30.03
C TRP A 182 26.01 -7.97 31.07
N TYR A 183 25.77 -7.72 32.36
CA TYR A 183 26.11 -8.69 33.41
C TYR A 183 25.27 -9.97 33.32
N PHE A 184 23.99 -9.89 32.94
CA PHE A 184 23.16 -11.08 32.69
C PHE A 184 23.70 -11.90 31.50
N LEU A 185 24.16 -11.24 30.43
CA LEU A 185 24.79 -11.94 29.30
C LEU A 185 26.09 -12.64 29.71
N VAL A 186 26.96 -11.97 30.47
CA VAL A 186 28.20 -12.58 30.97
C VAL A 186 27.90 -13.77 31.88
N ALA A 187 26.92 -13.66 32.77
CA ALA A 187 26.51 -14.75 33.64
C ALA A 187 25.95 -15.94 32.83
N ALA A 188 25.07 -15.70 31.86
CA ALA A 188 24.53 -16.73 30.98
C ALA A 188 25.64 -17.45 30.20
N PHE A 189 26.61 -16.71 29.66
CA PHE A 189 27.76 -17.27 28.95
C PHE A 189 28.62 -18.18 29.84
N LEU A 190 28.87 -17.78 31.09
CA LEU A 190 29.63 -18.58 32.06
C LEU A 190 28.90 -19.89 32.41
N VAL A 191 27.59 -19.82 32.66
CA VAL A 191 26.76 -21.00 32.94
C VAL A 191 26.80 -21.99 31.78
N MET A 192 26.60 -21.49 30.55
CA MET A 192 26.59 -22.31 29.34
C MET A 192 27.96 -22.95 29.06
N SER A 193 29.05 -22.21 29.30
CA SER A 193 30.41 -22.73 29.17
C SER A 193 30.70 -23.82 30.19
N ALA A 194 30.29 -23.62 31.46
CA ALA A 194 30.46 -24.60 32.53
C ALA A 194 29.68 -25.89 32.25
N GLU A 195 28.44 -25.78 31.78
CA GLU A 195 27.62 -26.92 31.40
C GLU A 195 28.24 -27.68 30.22
N THR A 196 28.73 -26.97 29.21
CA THR A 196 29.41 -27.59 28.06
C THR A 196 30.65 -28.37 28.50
N MET A 197 31.48 -27.80 29.37
CA MET A 197 32.65 -28.49 29.91
C MET A 197 32.26 -29.72 30.75
N LEU A 198 31.25 -29.59 31.61
CA LEU A 198 30.78 -30.71 32.44
C LEU A 198 30.21 -31.84 31.58
N SER A 199 29.40 -31.51 30.57
CA SER A 199 28.81 -32.46 29.62
C SER A 199 29.90 -33.17 28.80
N ASN A 200 30.91 -32.43 28.33
CA ASN A 200 32.03 -33.01 27.58
C ASN A 200 32.86 -33.97 28.44
N ARG A 201 33.10 -33.63 29.72
CA ARG A 201 33.81 -34.53 30.66
C ARG A 201 33.01 -35.79 31.00
N LEU A 202 31.69 -35.70 31.08
CA LEU A 202 30.81 -36.85 31.35
C LEU A 202 30.58 -37.72 30.10
N SER A 203 30.68 -37.15 28.90
CA SER A 203 30.55 -37.86 27.63
C SER A 203 31.77 -38.71 27.29
N THR A 204 32.97 -38.33 27.75
CA THR A 204 34.19 -39.16 27.64
C THR A 204 34.23 -40.26 28.70
N LYS A 205 33.28 -41.20 28.66
CA LYS A 205 33.42 -42.50 29.33
C LYS A 205 33.62 -43.56 28.23
N PRO A 206 34.85 -44.11 28.06
CA PRO A 206 35.11 -45.07 27.00
C PRO A 206 34.30 -46.35 27.20
N LEU A 207 33.73 -46.86 26.11
CA LEU A 207 33.07 -48.18 26.08
C LEU A 207 34.07 -49.25 26.53
N PRO A 208 33.67 -50.19 27.43
CA PRO A 208 34.53 -51.30 27.81
C PRO A 208 34.85 -52.16 26.57
N PRO A 209 36.09 -52.65 26.43
CA PRO A 209 36.48 -53.47 25.29
C PRO A 209 35.70 -54.79 25.28
N ALA A 210 35.31 -55.23 24.08
CA ALA A 210 34.71 -56.53 23.84
C ALA A 210 35.74 -57.64 24.17
N ALA A 211 35.57 -58.33 25.28
CA ALA A 211 36.19 -59.65 25.52
C ALA A 211 35.27 -60.68 24.86
N GLU A 212 35.60 -61.20 23.69
CA GLU A 212 36.53 -62.32 23.45
C GLU A 212 36.14 -63.60 24.21
N GLY A 213 35.32 -64.40 23.51
CA GLY A 213 35.47 -65.86 23.31
C GLY A 213 35.87 -66.76 24.47
N GLU A 214 34.92 -67.59 24.91
CA GLU A 214 35.20 -68.86 25.57
C GLU A 214 34.84 -70.03 24.61
N PRO A 215 35.77 -70.95 24.32
CA PRO A 215 35.42 -72.33 24.04
C PRO A 215 35.93 -73.28 25.14
N THR A 216 34.96 -74.05 25.68
CA THR A 216 35.01 -75.39 26.34
C THR A 216 36.18 -75.77 27.23
#